data_AF-A0A514JN77-F1
#
_entry.id   AF-A0A514JN77-F1
#
_cell.length_a   1.000
_cell.length_b   1.000
_cell.length_c   1.000
_cell.angle_alpha   90.00
_cell.angle_beta   90.00
_cell.angle_gamma   90.00
#
_symmetry.space_group_name_H-M   'P 1'
#
loop_
_entity.id
_entity.type
_entity.pdbx_description
1 polymer ?
#
loop_
_entity_poly.entity_id
_entity_poly.type
_entity_poly.pdbx_seq_one_letter_code
_entity_poly.pdbx_strand_id
1 'polypeptide(L)' 'MNLSFGVKVLIVVICALVSVIVGGLAALLNHDPGTPKRKSVIFGGGVFGGSLTLAVVVLSALGVL' A
#
# COMPACT_ATOMS: atom_id res chain seq x y z
N MET A 1 -11.06 1.91 18.77
CA MET A 1 -10.21 2.78 19.63
C MET A 1 -10.76 4.22 19.63
N ASN A 2 -10.72 4.94 20.75
CA ASN A 2 -11.20 6.33 20.80
C ASN A 2 -10.11 7.32 20.38
N LEU A 3 -9.73 7.26 19.10
CA LEU A 3 -8.72 8.12 18.49
C LEU A 3 -9.39 9.36 17.87
N SER A 4 -8.76 10.52 18.04
CA SER A 4 -9.16 11.75 17.36
C SER A 4 -9.18 11.56 15.84
N PHE A 5 -10.13 12.20 15.16
CA PHE A 5 -10.30 12.13 13.71
C PHE A 5 -9.01 12.44 12.94
N GLY A 6 -8.25 13.45 13.40
CA GLY A 6 -6.97 13.81 12.78
C GLY A 6 -5.93 12.67 12.84
N VAL A 7 -5.92 11.91 13.95
CA VAL A 7 -5.01 10.77 14.11
C VAL A 7 -5.43 9.61 13.22
N LYS A 8 -6.75 9.36 13.08
CA LYS A 8 -7.27 8.34 12.15
C LYS A 8 -6.84 8.63 10.71
N VAL A 9 -7.00 9.88 10.26
CA VAL A 9 -6.59 10.30 8.91
C VAL A 9 -5.08 10.16 8.74
N LEU A 10 -4.28 10.59 9.72
CA LEU A 10 -2.83 10.48 9.67
C LEU A 10 -2.38 9.01 9.53
N ILE A 11 -2.99 8.09 10.28
CA ILE A 11 -2.68 6.65 10.19
C ILE A 11 -3.01 6.10 8.79
N VAL A 12 -4.16 6.48 8.22
CA VAL A 12 -4.55 6.05 6.86
C VAL A 12 -3.56 6.58 5.83
N VAL A 13 -3.14 7.84 5.94
CA VAL A 13 -2.14 8.44 5.05
C VAL A 13 -0.80 7.72 5.16
N ILE A 14 -0.34 7.41 6.38
CA ILE A 14 0.89 6.65 6.59
C ILE A 14 0.78 5.26 5.95
N CYS A 15 -0.32 4.55 6.15
CA CYS A 15 -0.55 3.25 5.49
C CYS A 15 -0.49 3.36 3.97
N ALA A 16 -1.13 4.39 3.39
CA ALA A 16 -1.08 4.62 1.95
C ALA A 16 0.34 4.89 1.44
N LEU A 17 1.13 5.72 2.14
CA LEU A 17 2.53 5.99 1.78
C LEU A 17 3.38 4.74 1.86
N VAL A 18 3.21 3.92 2.91
CA VAL A 18 3.92 2.63 3.05
C VAL A 18 3.54 1.69 1.90
N SER A 19 2.26 1.58 1.56
CA SER A 19 1.80 0.78 0.41
C SER A 19 2.42 1.25 -0.91
N VAL A 20 2.60 2.55 -1.11
CA VAL A 20 3.27 3.10 -2.31
C VAL A 20 4.73 2.64 -2.35
N ILE A 21 5.44 2.70 -1.22
CA ILE A 21 6.83 2.22 -1.12
C ILE A 21 6.90 0.73 -1.42
N VAL A 22 6.01 -0.08 -0.82
CA VAL A 22 5.98 -1.55 -1.03
C VAL A 22 5.67 -1.90 -2.47
N GLY A 23 4.68 -1.25 -3.09
CA GLY A 23 4.35 -1.44 -4.51
C GLY A 23 5.50 -1.02 -5.44
N GLY A 24 6.17 0.09 -5.14
CA GLY A 24 7.34 0.56 -5.88
C GLY A 24 8.53 -0.40 -5.78
N LEU A 25 8.85 -0.88 -4.57
CA LEU A 25 9.90 -1.88 -4.36
C LEU A 25 9.58 -3.18 -5.07
N ALA A 26 8.33 -3.65 -5.02
CA ALA A 26 7.90 -4.85 -5.73
C ALA A 26 8.03 -4.71 -7.25
N ALA A 27 7.67 -3.54 -7.81
CA ALA A 27 7.91 -3.26 -9.23
C ALA A 27 9.40 -3.32 -9.59
N LEU A 28 10.26 -2.71 -8.77
CA LEU A 28 11.71 -2.67 -8.99
C LEU A 28 12.34 -4.06 -8.89
N LEU A 29 12.00 -4.83 -7.86
CA LEU A 29 12.52 -6.18 -7.64
C LEU A 29 12.06 -7.16 -8.73
N ASN A 30 10.86 -6.95 -9.29
CA ASN A 30 10.32 -7.77 -10.37
C ASN A 30 10.78 -7.29 -11.76
N HIS A 31 11.68 -6.31 -11.85
CA HIS A 31 12.15 -5.81 -13.13
C HIS A 31 13.33 -6.64 -13.66
N ASP A 32 13.06 -7.47 -14.67
CA ASP A 32 14.11 -8.12 -15.46
C ASP A 32 14.62 -7.22 -16.59
N PRO A 33 15.95 -7.12 -16.81
CA PRO A 33 16.52 -6.36 -17.93
C PRO A 33 16.11 -7.01 -19.27
N GLY A 34 15.09 -6.45 -19.90
CA GLY A 34 14.47 -6.97 -21.12
C GLY A 34 12.94 -7.03 -21.05
N THR A 35 12.35 -6.92 -19.86
CA THR A 35 10.89 -6.87 -19.72
C THR A 35 10.33 -5.47 -19.99
N PRO A 36 9.19 -5.35 -20.69
CA PRO A 36 8.52 -4.07 -20.86
C PRO A 36 8.17 -3.47 -19.50
N LYS A 37 8.52 -2.20 -19.27
CA LYS A 37 8.23 -1.47 -18.01
C LYS A 37 6.77 -1.61 -17.56
N ARG A 38 5.84 -1.74 -18.53
CA ARG A 38 4.41 -1.98 -18.28
C ARG A 38 4.14 -3.19 -17.38
N LYS A 39 4.85 -4.32 -17.54
CA LYS A 39 4.63 -5.53 -16.72
C LYS A 39 5.03 -5.30 -15.26
N SER A 40 6.17 -4.66 -15.05
CA SER A 40 6.66 -4.29 -13.71
C SER A 40 5.72 -3.29 -13.02
N VAL A 41 5.22 -2.29 -13.74
CA VAL A 41 4.25 -1.32 -13.19
C VAL A 41 2.93 -1.97 -12.81
N ILE A 42 2.38 -2.88 -13.62
CA ILE A 42 1.13 -3.59 -13.29
C ILE A 42 1.32 -4.46 -12.04
N PHE A 43 2.46 -5.15 -11.94
CA PHE A 43 2.79 -5.94 -10.75
C PHE A 43 2.87 -5.08 -9.49
N GLY A 44 3.65 -3.98 -9.54
CA GLY A 44 3.74 -3.04 -8.42
C GLY A 44 2.41 -2.40 -8.04
N GLY A 45 1.56 -2.08 -9.02
CA GLY A 45 0.21 -1.58 -8.79
C GLY A 45 -0.68 -2.59 -8.07
N GLY A 46 -0.59 -3.87 -8.42
CA GLY A 46 -1.28 -4.96 -7.71
C GLY A 46 -0.80 -5.10 -6.27
N VAL A 47 0.51 -5.01 -6.04
CA VAL A 47 1.09 -5.06 -4.69
C VAL A 47 0.70 -3.85 -3.85
N PHE A 48 0.66 -2.66 -4.45
CA PHE A 48 0.11 -1.45 -3.82
C PHE A 48 -1.34 -1.66 -3.40
N GLY A 49 -2.20 -2.11 -4.32
CA GLY A 49 -3.62 -2.35 -4.04
C GLY A 49 -3.83 -3.40 -2.97
N GLY A 50 -3.09 -4.51 -3.01
CA GLY A 50 -3.18 -5.57 -2.02
C GLY A 50 -2.71 -5.13 -0.63
N SER A 51 -1.57 -4.45 -0.54
CA SER A 51 -1.05 -3.95 0.74
C SER A 51 -1.94 -2.87 1.36
N LEU A 52 -2.51 -1.98 0.54
CA LEU A 52 -3.43 -0.94 1.00
C LEU A 52 -4.73 -1.57 1.50
N THR A 53 -5.27 -2.54 0.78
CA THR A 53 -6.50 -3.25 1.17
C THR A 53 -6.28 -3.97 2.50
N LEU A 54 -5.16 -4.68 2.66
CA LEU A 54 -4.81 -5.33 3.91
C LEU A 54 -4.71 -4.32 5.06
N ALA A 55 -4.06 -3.18 4.84
CA ALA A 55 -3.94 -2.12 5.84
C ALA A 55 -5.31 -1.59 6.26
N VAL A 56 -6.22 -1.33 5.31
CA VAL A 56 -7.60 -0.90 5.59
C VAL A 56 -8.35 -1.95 6.40
N VAL A 57 -8.27 -3.24 6.02
CA VAL A 57 -8.93 -4.33 6.74
C VAL A 57 -8.42 -4.42 8.19
N VAL A 58 -7.11 -4.31 8.40
CA VAL A 58 -6.51 -4.33 9.74
C VAL A 58 -6.97 -3.12 10.57
N LEU A 59 -6.98 -1.93 9.99
CA LEU A 59 -7.45 -0.71 10.66
C LEU A 59 -8.94 -0.79 11.03
N SER A 60 -9.77 -1.41 10.18
CA SER A 60 -11.18 -1.70 10.50
C SER A 60 -11.30 -2.74 11.61
N ALA A 61 -10.52 -3.82 11.57
CA ALA A 61 -10.53 -4.86 12.61
C ALA A 61 -10.11 -4.31 13.99
N LEU A 62 -9.18 -3.35 14.03
CA LEU A 62 -8.75 -2.66 15.25
C LEU A 62 -9.74 -1.56 15.72
N GLY A 63 -10.81 -1.31 14.95
CA GLY A 63 -11.77 -0.25 15.22
C GLY A 63 -11.15 1.15 15.17
N VAL A 64 -10.13 1.32 14.33
CA VAL A 64 -9.53 2.63 14.00
C VAL A 64 -10.37 3.31 12.91
N LEU A 65 -10.73 2.55 11.86
CA LEU A 65 -11.76 2.89 10.89
C LEU A 65 -13.12 2.50 11.46
#